data_AF-A0A449ACP3-F1
#
_entry.id   AF-A0A449ACP3-F1
#
_cell.length_a   1.000
_cell.length_b   1.000
_cell.length_c   1.000
_cell.angle_alpha   90.00
_cell.angle_beta   90.00
_cell.angle_gamma   90.00
#
_symmetry.space_group_name_H-M   'P 1'
#
loop_
_entity.id
_entity.type
_entity.pdbx_description
1 polymer ?
#
loop_
_entity_poly.entity_id
_entity_poly.type
_entity_poly.pdbx_seq_one_letter_code
_entity_poly.pdbx_strand_id
1 'polypeptide(L)'
;MNKIEKLINELCPGGVEYKKLSEVAKCKSGRRLTKSQLLKHGYPVMSGGFKPIGYWNDYNYNENTTSIARYGTAGLVRWETQKFWAIDACWVITDLKDNIDSKYLYYVVKNKESELIESVFGTIPALSVDTVHNLDVPLPPRAIQDEIVKILDNFTELTTELTTELTTELTTELTTELTTELTTELTTELKDRIKQYEYYRDKLLSFDDSKVKVEYKPLKELCSITTGKLNAKDAVDGGIYPFFTCHAKPYSINEYAFDTEAILLSGNGNIGHTNYYNGKFNAYQRTYVLHNFIEVNPKFLLHYINNSFKDYISQKSLNGVISYITLPILQEFSLPIPPLPVQDRIAEVLDNFEKICKDLKIGLPSEIQLRQKQYEYYRNLLLSFNIDDIMRERERDDNSGLNKLLEYVFGLDLVSYGYKIQTKHLWEITTWNKKFQEVDPSKQEKIIKYKKYFSAKELKDLTSQDGTIKILTTNKTNIFANEAKVDKYVDQGEVIYLPTGGNALVQYYKGKFITGGNVIAIAKDNNELNIKYLFYVLNNKLDLIASYYRGAGIQHPYMPDILEILIPIPPLSLQNQIVAILDNFSNYTNNLTQGLPAEINLRQKQYEYYRNKLLNFNK
;
A
#
# COMPACT_ATOMS: atom_id res chain seq x y z
N MET A 1 5.70 -26.25 52.64
CA MET A 1 6.32 -27.35 51.88
C MET A 1 5.30 -27.83 50.85
N ASN A 2 5.54 -27.53 49.57
CA ASN A 2 4.65 -27.92 48.48
C ASN A 2 4.67 -29.45 48.29
N LYS A 3 3.72 -30.00 47.51
CA LYS A 3 3.58 -31.46 47.34
C LYS A 3 4.86 -32.10 46.75
N ILE A 4 5.55 -31.41 45.85
CA ILE A 4 6.82 -31.87 45.28
C ILE A 4 7.92 -31.91 46.36
N GLU A 5 8.06 -30.88 47.18
CA GLU A 5 9.05 -30.83 48.26
C GLU A 5 8.81 -31.93 49.30
N LYS A 6 7.55 -32.24 49.62
CA LYS A 6 7.20 -33.38 50.48
C LYS A 6 7.63 -34.70 49.84
N LEU A 7 7.27 -34.92 48.57
CA LEU A 7 7.63 -36.13 47.85
C LEU A 7 9.15 -36.30 47.67
N ILE A 8 9.89 -35.21 47.43
CA ILE A 8 11.35 -35.23 47.34
C ILE A 8 11.96 -35.57 48.71
N ASN A 9 11.46 -34.99 49.80
CA ASN A 9 11.98 -35.30 51.14
C ASN A 9 11.65 -36.74 51.59
N GLU A 10 10.49 -37.26 51.19
CA GLU A 10 10.05 -38.63 51.53
C GLU A 10 10.72 -39.69 50.66
N LEU A 11 10.85 -39.44 49.36
CA LEU A 11 11.27 -40.46 48.38
C LEU A 11 12.71 -40.27 47.85
N CYS A 12 13.32 -39.11 48.10
CA CYS A 12 14.69 -38.77 47.69
C CYS A 12 15.48 -38.05 48.80
N PRO A 13 15.56 -38.59 50.03
CA PRO A 13 16.22 -37.91 51.16
C PRO A 13 17.73 -37.68 50.95
N GLY A 14 18.36 -38.43 50.04
CA GLY A 14 19.76 -38.26 49.62
C GLY A 14 19.95 -37.43 48.35
N GLY A 15 18.90 -36.81 47.81
CA GLY A 15 18.89 -36.14 46.50
C GLY A 15 18.44 -37.03 45.34
N VAL A 16 18.39 -36.45 44.14
CA VAL A 16 17.94 -37.12 42.91
C VAL A 16 19.16 -37.59 42.11
N GLU A 17 19.13 -38.83 41.64
CA GLU A 17 20.17 -39.39 40.75
C GLU A 17 20.13 -38.70 39.38
N TYR A 18 21.30 -38.42 38.81
CA TYR A 18 21.44 -37.91 37.44
C TYR A 18 22.08 -38.98 36.55
N LYS A 19 21.54 -39.15 35.33
CA LYS A 19 22.14 -40.01 34.29
C LYS A 19 22.23 -39.27 32.98
N LYS A 20 23.11 -39.74 32.10
CA LYS A 20 23.13 -39.27 30.71
C LYS A 20 21.87 -39.75 29.98
N LEU A 21 21.34 -38.93 29.07
CA LEU A 21 20.15 -39.27 28.28
C LEU A 21 20.31 -40.61 27.55
N SER A 22 21.52 -40.90 27.05
CA SER A 22 21.84 -42.18 26.39
C SER A 22 21.70 -43.41 27.29
N GLU A 23 21.77 -43.25 28.61
CA GLU A 23 21.58 -44.35 29.57
C GLU A 23 20.10 -44.65 29.83
N VAL A 24 19.19 -43.77 29.42
CA VAL A 24 17.77 -43.80 29.80
C VAL A 24 16.80 -43.83 28.63
N ALA A 25 17.24 -43.39 27.46
CA ALA A 25 16.49 -43.43 26.21
C ALA A 25 17.44 -43.54 25.01
N LYS A 26 16.90 -43.91 23.85
CA LYS A 26 17.62 -43.83 22.57
C LYS A 26 17.26 -42.54 21.85
N CYS A 27 18.19 -42.05 21.05
CA CYS A 27 17.95 -40.94 20.13
C CYS A 27 18.11 -41.44 18.69
N LYS A 28 17.04 -41.38 17.89
CA LYS A 28 17.02 -41.86 16.50
C LYS A 28 16.74 -40.73 15.53
N SER A 29 17.40 -40.74 14.38
CA SER A 29 17.10 -39.83 13.27
C SER A 29 15.83 -40.27 12.54
N GLY A 30 15.07 -39.31 12.05
CA GLY A 30 13.98 -39.56 11.12
C GLY A 30 14.43 -40.08 9.75
N ARG A 31 13.46 -40.36 8.88
CA ARG A 31 13.66 -40.89 7.52
C ARG A 31 13.36 -39.83 6.47
N ARG A 32 14.29 -39.63 5.55
CA ARG A 32 14.18 -38.61 4.50
C ARG A 32 12.89 -38.74 3.69
N LEU A 33 12.20 -37.62 3.53
CA LEU A 33 11.05 -37.45 2.66
C LEU A 33 11.27 -36.18 1.81
N THR A 34 10.99 -36.24 0.50
CA THR A 34 11.21 -35.10 -0.40
C THR A 34 9.97 -34.22 -0.52
N LYS A 35 10.17 -32.92 -0.82
CA LYS A 35 9.08 -31.94 -0.90
C LYS A 35 7.98 -32.33 -1.91
N SER A 36 8.33 -33.01 -2.99
CA SER A 36 7.37 -33.51 -4.01
C SER A 36 6.47 -34.65 -3.51
N GLN A 37 6.83 -35.29 -2.39
CA GLN A 37 6.03 -36.35 -1.78
C GLN A 37 5.05 -35.80 -0.74
N LEU A 38 5.19 -34.54 -0.31
CA LEU A 38 4.34 -33.94 0.72
C LEU A 38 2.91 -33.73 0.21
N LEU A 39 1.96 -34.02 1.09
CA LEU A 39 0.53 -33.91 0.88
C LEU A 39 -0.04 -32.72 1.65
N LYS A 40 -1.28 -32.34 1.33
CA LYS A 40 -2.05 -31.31 2.05
C LYS A 40 -2.71 -31.81 3.33
N HIS A 41 -2.88 -33.13 3.46
CA HIS A 41 -3.54 -33.81 4.57
C HIS A 41 -2.81 -35.11 4.88
N GLY A 42 -2.93 -35.62 6.12
CA GLY A 42 -2.25 -36.83 6.59
C GLY A 42 -1.57 -36.59 7.94
N TYR A 43 -0.54 -37.38 8.25
CA TYR A 43 0.31 -37.17 9.41
C TYR A 43 1.28 -36.01 9.18
N PRO A 44 1.49 -35.12 10.16
CA PRO A 44 2.44 -34.02 10.04
C PRO A 44 3.85 -34.54 9.75
N VAL A 45 4.53 -33.90 8.80
CA VAL A 45 5.94 -34.17 8.52
C VAL A 45 6.78 -33.16 9.29
N MET A 46 7.48 -33.64 10.31
CA MET A 46 8.30 -32.82 11.19
C MET A 46 9.73 -32.73 10.68
N SER A 47 10.23 -31.50 10.64
CA SER A 47 11.57 -31.14 10.17
C SER A 47 12.22 -30.18 11.17
N GLY A 48 13.26 -29.47 10.72
CA GLY A 48 13.99 -28.47 11.48
C GLY A 48 13.29 -27.13 11.72
N GLY A 49 11.96 -27.07 11.77
CA GLY A 49 11.22 -25.81 11.95
C GLY A 49 10.10 -25.93 12.99
N PHE A 50 9.46 -24.81 13.32
CA PHE A 50 8.39 -24.76 14.33
C PHE A 50 7.10 -25.46 13.89
N LYS A 51 6.83 -25.52 12.58
CA LYS A 51 5.60 -26.09 12.01
C LYS A 51 5.91 -27.29 11.12
N PRO A 52 4.97 -28.24 10.97
CA PRO A 52 5.09 -29.31 9.97
C PRO A 52 5.35 -28.73 8.58
N ILE A 53 6.24 -29.34 7.80
CA ILE A 53 6.57 -28.88 6.44
C ILE A 53 5.52 -29.28 5.40
N GLY A 54 4.57 -30.12 5.80
CA GLY A 54 3.51 -30.70 5.01
C GLY A 54 3.00 -31.95 5.71
N TYR A 55 2.29 -32.79 4.97
CA TYR A 55 1.72 -34.03 5.51
C TYR A 55 2.16 -35.26 4.71
N TRP A 56 2.07 -36.44 5.31
CA TRP A 56 2.38 -37.72 4.68
C TRP A 56 1.37 -38.79 5.06
N ASN A 57 1.17 -39.79 4.20
CA ASN A 57 0.19 -40.85 4.42
C ASN A 57 0.60 -41.85 5.51
N ASP A 58 1.86 -41.83 5.94
CA ASP A 58 2.42 -42.75 6.92
C ASP A 58 3.14 -41.99 8.03
N TYR A 59 3.44 -42.67 9.13
CA TYR A 59 4.18 -42.13 10.28
C TYR A 59 5.35 -43.04 10.63
N ASN A 60 6.41 -42.47 11.18
CA ASN A 60 7.57 -43.26 11.66
C ASN A 60 7.81 -43.09 13.16
N TYR A 61 7.06 -42.22 13.83
CA TYR A 61 7.01 -42.08 15.28
C TYR A 61 5.58 -41.83 15.76
N ASN A 62 5.29 -42.33 16.95
CA ASN A 62 3.99 -42.16 17.59
C ASN A 62 3.86 -40.77 18.21
N GLU A 63 2.62 -40.38 18.51
CA GLU A 63 2.29 -39.30 19.43
C GLU A 63 2.98 -39.47 20.80
N ASN A 64 2.95 -38.41 21.60
CA ASN A 64 3.54 -38.35 22.94
C ASN A 64 5.04 -38.64 22.96
N THR A 65 5.73 -38.12 21.94
CA THR A 65 7.16 -38.32 21.73
C THR A 65 7.87 -36.98 21.61
N THR A 66 9.06 -36.88 22.18
CA THR A 66 9.91 -35.68 22.08
C THR A 66 10.69 -35.70 20.78
N SER A 67 10.56 -34.64 19.98
CA SER A 67 11.40 -34.40 18.81
C SER A 67 12.30 -33.19 19.02
N ILE A 68 13.51 -33.24 18.48
CA ILE A 68 14.51 -32.17 18.54
C ILE A 68 14.96 -31.88 17.12
N ALA A 69 14.92 -30.62 16.70
CA ALA A 69 15.45 -30.22 15.40
C ALA A 69 16.96 -30.47 15.35
N ARG A 70 17.40 -31.23 14.35
CA ARG A 70 18.82 -31.48 14.05
C ARG A 70 19.41 -30.37 13.19
N TYR A 71 18.66 -29.94 12.17
CA TYR A 71 19.04 -28.87 11.24
C TYR A 71 18.00 -27.74 11.31
N GLY A 72 18.26 -26.59 10.68
CA GLY A 72 17.33 -25.45 10.69
C GLY A 72 17.36 -24.75 12.05
N THR A 73 16.26 -24.79 12.78
CA THR A 73 16.18 -24.35 14.19
C THR A 73 16.82 -25.40 15.12
N ALA A 74 18.06 -25.80 14.84
CA ALA A 74 18.75 -26.87 15.55
C ALA A 74 18.73 -26.62 17.07
N GLY A 75 18.37 -27.64 17.85
CA GLY A 75 18.14 -27.52 19.29
C GLY A 75 16.69 -27.29 19.71
N LEU A 76 15.80 -26.87 18.80
CA LEU A 76 14.36 -26.72 19.10
C LEU A 76 13.74 -28.05 19.54
N VAL A 77 13.21 -28.10 20.75
CA VAL A 77 12.56 -29.23 21.41
C VAL A 77 11.05 -29.09 21.30
N ARG A 78 10.39 -30.14 20.79
CA ARG A 78 8.94 -30.19 20.58
C ARG A 78 8.34 -31.43 21.23
N TRP A 79 7.11 -31.26 21.72
CA TRP A 79 6.24 -32.35 22.11
C TRP A 79 5.27 -32.64 20.99
N GLU A 80 5.37 -33.81 20.39
CA GLU A 80 4.50 -34.20 19.29
C GLU A 80 3.24 -34.87 19.85
N THR A 81 2.08 -34.19 19.73
CA THR A 81 0.79 -34.66 20.28
C THR A 81 0.04 -35.62 19.37
N GLN A 82 0.52 -35.81 18.14
CA GLN A 82 -0.06 -36.70 17.15
C GLN A 82 1.04 -37.53 16.48
N LYS A 83 0.68 -38.69 15.94
CA LYS A 83 1.58 -39.51 15.10
C LYS A 83 2.17 -38.64 14.01
N PHE A 84 3.45 -38.82 13.73
CA PHE A 84 4.17 -37.92 12.83
C PHE A 84 5.24 -38.64 12.04
N TRP A 85 5.63 -38.01 10.93
CA TRP A 85 6.79 -38.42 10.14
C TRP A 85 7.94 -37.47 10.41
N ALA A 86 8.91 -37.89 11.23
CA ALA A 86 10.15 -37.15 11.37
C ALA A 86 11.05 -37.42 10.16
N ILE A 87 11.58 -36.37 9.54
CA ILE A 87 12.63 -36.54 8.52
C ILE A 87 14.02 -36.57 9.16
N ASP A 88 15.05 -36.80 8.34
CA ASP A 88 16.46 -36.84 8.74
C ASP A 88 17.01 -35.52 9.33
N ALA A 89 16.16 -34.48 9.39
CA ALA A 89 16.38 -33.22 10.08
C ALA A 89 15.87 -33.18 11.53
N CYS A 90 15.41 -34.31 12.06
CA CYS A 90 14.96 -34.44 13.43
C CYS A 90 15.70 -35.56 14.14
N TRP A 91 16.06 -35.30 15.39
CA TRP A 91 16.31 -36.29 16.40
C TRP A 91 15.01 -36.60 17.14
N VAL A 92 14.76 -37.86 17.44
CA VAL A 92 13.56 -38.30 18.16
C VAL A 92 13.99 -39.20 19.32
N ILE A 93 13.53 -38.86 20.52
CA ILE A 93 13.81 -39.64 21.73
C ILE A 93 12.82 -40.81 21.79
N THR A 94 13.33 -42.03 21.81
CA THR A 94 12.54 -43.27 21.77
C THR A 94 13.11 -44.32 22.71
N ASP A 95 12.41 -45.46 22.84
CA ASP A 95 12.89 -46.62 23.62
C ASP A 95 13.25 -46.24 25.07
N LEU A 96 12.38 -45.47 25.73
CA LEU A 96 12.56 -45.04 27.12
C LEU A 96 12.53 -46.27 28.05
N LYS A 97 13.32 -46.23 29.13
CA LYS A 97 13.20 -47.20 30.23
C LYS A 97 11.85 -47.05 30.93
N ASP A 98 11.28 -48.17 31.40
CA ASP A 98 9.94 -48.25 31.99
C ASP A 98 9.70 -47.31 33.18
N ASN A 99 10.76 -46.93 33.89
CA ASN A 99 10.68 -46.05 35.06
C ASN A 99 10.66 -44.55 34.73
N ILE A 100 10.53 -44.18 33.45
CA ILE A 100 10.64 -42.79 32.98
C ILE A 100 9.37 -42.39 32.25
N ASP A 101 8.80 -41.27 32.68
CA ASP A 101 7.69 -40.65 31.98
C ASP A 101 8.18 -39.87 30.75
N SER A 102 7.54 -40.09 29.59
CA SER A 102 7.95 -39.47 28.33
C SER A 102 7.72 -37.97 28.32
N LYS A 103 6.66 -37.49 28.99
CA LYS A 103 6.32 -36.08 29.11
C LYS A 103 7.21 -35.38 30.14
N TYR A 104 7.59 -36.06 31.21
CA TYR A 104 8.62 -35.58 32.13
C TYR A 104 9.96 -35.40 31.40
N LEU A 105 10.38 -36.41 30.64
CA LEU A 105 11.61 -36.33 29.86
C LEU A 105 11.56 -35.19 28.83
N TYR A 106 10.40 -34.95 28.21
CA TYR A 106 10.17 -33.77 27.38
C TYR A 106 10.47 -32.47 28.14
N TYR A 107 9.91 -32.29 29.33
CA TYR A 107 10.11 -31.06 30.11
C TYR A 107 11.57 -30.88 30.54
N VAL A 108 12.26 -31.96 30.92
CA VAL A 108 13.70 -31.93 31.22
C VAL A 108 14.49 -31.46 30.00
N VAL A 109 14.26 -32.06 28.83
CA VAL A 109 14.98 -31.70 27.60
C VAL A 109 14.59 -30.29 27.12
N LYS A 110 13.32 -29.90 27.28
CA LYS A 110 12.83 -28.56 26.95
C LYS A 110 13.48 -27.49 27.81
N ASN A 111 13.72 -27.76 29.10
CA ASN A 111 14.46 -26.87 29.98
C ASN A 111 15.95 -26.72 29.57
N LYS A 112 16.48 -27.66 28.79
CA LYS A 112 17.83 -27.62 28.21
C LYS A 112 17.86 -27.10 26.78
N GLU A 113 16.76 -26.59 26.24
CA GLU A 113 16.67 -26.13 24.85
C GLU A 113 17.70 -25.04 24.52
N SER A 114 17.91 -24.06 25.41
CA SER A 114 18.93 -23.02 25.20
C SER A 114 20.34 -23.60 25.13
N GLU A 115 20.68 -24.56 26.00
CA GLU A 115 21.96 -25.26 26.00
C GLU A 115 22.16 -26.04 24.69
N LEU A 116 21.10 -26.71 24.20
CA LEU A 116 21.13 -27.41 22.92
C LEU A 116 21.32 -26.44 21.74
N ILE A 117 20.63 -25.29 21.73
CA ILE A 117 20.77 -24.28 20.69
C ILE A 117 22.18 -23.68 20.69
N GLU A 118 22.74 -23.38 21.86
CA GLU A 118 24.08 -22.80 22.02
C GLU A 118 25.19 -23.77 21.63
N SER A 119 24.96 -25.09 21.75
CA SER A 119 25.95 -26.12 21.39
C SER A 119 26.17 -26.30 19.88
N VAL A 120 25.39 -25.62 19.04
CA VAL A 120 25.44 -25.78 17.58
C VAL A 120 26.49 -24.84 16.96
N PHE A 121 27.58 -25.42 16.44
CA PHE A 121 28.68 -24.68 15.81
C PHE A 121 28.99 -25.20 14.40
N GLY A 122 29.49 -24.33 13.52
CA GLY A 122 29.96 -24.68 12.17
C GLY A 122 29.21 -23.99 11.02
N THR A 123 29.73 -24.12 9.80
CA THR A 123 29.20 -23.47 8.58
C THR A 123 27.85 -24.00 8.13
N ILE A 124 27.51 -25.26 8.50
CA ILE A 124 26.17 -25.83 8.39
C ILE A 124 25.78 -26.29 9.80
N PRO A 125 25.11 -25.44 10.60
CA PRO A 125 24.78 -25.72 11.99
C PRO A 125 23.91 -26.97 12.10
N ALA A 126 24.42 -28.00 12.78
CA ALA A 126 23.76 -29.27 12.99
C ALA A 126 23.96 -29.74 14.43
N LEU A 127 22.87 -30.04 15.12
CA LEU A 127 22.95 -30.61 16.47
C LEU A 127 23.46 -32.05 16.37
N SER A 128 24.58 -32.35 17.03
CA SER A 128 25.11 -33.71 17.08
C SER A 128 24.25 -34.59 17.99
N VAL A 129 24.14 -35.88 17.67
CA VAL A 129 23.45 -36.83 18.54
C VAL A 129 24.19 -36.99 19.88
N ASP A 130 25.51 -36.85 19.88
CA ASP A 130 26.33 -36.95 21.10
C ASP A 130 25.99 -35.86 22.11
N THR A 131 25.65 -34.66 21.63
CA THR A 131 25.20 -33.57 22.50
C THR A 131 23.89 -33.92 23.19
N VAL A 132 22.93 -34.48 22.45
CA VAL A 132 21.65 -34.94 23.01
C VAL A 132 21.87 -36.11 23.97
N HIS A 133 22.74 -37.06 23.62
CA HIS A 133 23.07 -38.22 24.45
C HIS A 133 23.74 -37.85 25.77
N ASN A 134 24.50 -36.75 25.82
CA ASN A 134 25.26 -36.30 26.99
C ASN A 134 24.49 -35.36 27.92
N LEU A 135 23.23 -35.04 27.62
CA LEU A 135 22.38 -34.27 28.53
C LEU A 135 22.22 -34.99 29.86
N ASP A 136 22.38 -34.25 30.96
CA ASP A 136 22.12 -34.75 32.30
C ASP A 136 20.61 -34.75 32.60
N VAL A 137 20.08 -35.93 32.89
CA VAL A 137 18.66 -36.17 33.17
C VAL A 137 18.50 -36.53 34.65
N PRO A 138 17.81 -35.70 35.45
CA PRO A 138 17.43 -36.07 36.81
C PRO A 138 16.35 -37.16 36.78
N LEU A 139 16.53 -38.21 37.58
CA LEU A 139 15.66 -39.39 37.64
C LEU A 139 15.01 -39.57 39.01
N PRO A 140 14.05 -38.70 39.39
CA PRO A 140 13.29 -38.92 40.60
C PRO A 140 12.32 -40.11 40.41
N PRO A 141 11.80 -40.72 41.49
CA PRO A 141 10.78 -41.77 41.41
C PRO A 141 9.56 -41.35 40.59
N ARG A 142 8.89 -42.33 39.98
CA ARG A 142 7.77 -42.11 39.05
C ARG A 142 6.68 -41.19 39.59
N ALA A 143 6.32 -41.33 40.87
CA ALA A 143 5.33 -40.49 41.53
C ALA A 143 5.70 -38.98 41.53
N ILE A 144 6.99 -38.64 41.56
CA ILE A 144 7.45 -37.25 41.49
C ILE A 144 7.39 -36.75 40.03
N GLN A 145 7.79 -37.58 39.07
CA GLN A 145 7.72 -37.25 37.64
C GLN A 145 6.27 -36.93 37.23
N ASP A 146 5.32 -37.78 37.64
CA ASP A 146 3.90 -37.61 37.32
C ASP A 146 3.33 -36.30 37.92
N GLU A 147 3.75 -35.91 39.13
CA GLU A 147 3.32 -34.64 39.73
C GLU A 147 3.96 -33.42 39.07
N ILE A 148 5.23 -33.52 38.63
CA ILE A 148 5.88 -32.45 37.86
C ILE A 148 5.14 -32.24 36.53
N VAL A 149 4.84 -33.32 35.81
CA VAL A 149 4.09 -33.26 34.55
C VAL A 149 2.73 -32.62 34.76
N LYS A 150 1.99 -33.06 35.78
CA LYS A 150 0.67 -32.50 36.11
C LYS A 150 0.72 -30.99 36.34
N ILE A 151 1.72 -30.50 37.06
CA ILE A 151 1.86 -29.07 37.34
C ILE A 151 2.23 -28.29 36.07
N LEU A 152 3.18 -28.78 35.28
CA LEU A 152 3.64 -28.09 34.07
C LEU A 152 2.60 -28.11 32.94
N ASP A 153 1.84 -29.19 32.79
CA ASP A 153 0.71 -29.27 31.85
C ASP A 153 -0.38 -28.26 32.25
N ASN A 154 -0.75 -28.20 33.54
CA ASN A 154 -1.73 -27.22 34.02
C ASN A 154 -1.29 -25.77 33.76
N PHE A 155 -0.01 -25.43 33.96
CA PHE A 155 0.49 -24.09 33.64
C PHE A 155 0.47 -23.79 32.15
N THR A 156 0.79 -24.79 31.32
CA THR A 156 0.79 -24.65 29.86
C THR A 156 -0.64 -24.42 29.34
N GLU A 157 -1.60 -25.18 29.87
CA GLU A 157 -3.03 -25.05 29.54
C GLU A 157 -3.57 -23.69 29.97
N LEU A 158 -3.35 -23.30 31.24
CA LEU A 158 -3.80 -22.00 31.77
C LEU A 158 -3.20 -20.82 31.00
N THR A 159 -1.93 -20.89 30.61
CA THR A 159 -1.28 -19.84 29.82
C THR A 159 -1.90 -19.74 28.42
N THR A 160 -2.24 -20.88 27.82
CA THR A 160 -2.87 -20.92 26.48
C THR A 160 -4.30 -20.38 26.52
N GLU A 161 -5.08 -20.76 27.54
CA GLU A 161 -6.44 -20.28 27.76
C GLU A 161 -6.45 -18.76 27.99
N LEU A 162 -5.65 -18.27 28.95
CA LEU A 162 -5.61 -16.85 29.32
C LEU A 162 -5.13 -15.96 28.17
N THR A 163 -4.14 -16.40 27.39
CA THR A 163 -3.66 -15.63 26.23
C THR A 163 -4.69 -15.61 25.10
N THR A 164 -5.44 -16.69 24.88
CA THR A 164 -6.50 -16.75 23.88
C THR A 164 -7.68 -15.86 24.28
N GLU A 165 -8.09 -15.90 25.54
CA GLU A 165 -9.18 -15.10 26.08
C GLU A 165 -8.83 -13.60 26.02
N LEU A 166 -7.68 -13.21 26.58
CA LEU A 166 -7.22 -11.81 26.59
C LEU A 166 -7.08 -11.23 25.19
N THR A 167 -6.51 -11.99 24.24
CA THR A 167 -6.36 -11.50 22.86
C THR A 167 -7.71 -11.34 22.16
N THR A 168 -8.67 -12.23 22.44
CA THR A 168 -10.02 -12.15 21.86
C THR A 168 -10.80 -10.97 22.42
N GLU A 169 -10.77 -10.76 23.74
CA GLU A 169 -11.49 -9.67 24.40
C GLU A 169 -10.93 -8.30 24.00
N LEU A 170 -9.61 -8.13 24.08
CA LEU A 170 -8.94 -6.87 23.72
C LEU A 170 -9.14 -6.48 22.25
N THR A 171 -9.11 -7.46 21.33
CA THR A 171 -9.35 -7.18 19.91
C THR A 171 -10.80 -6.84 19.63
N THR A 172 -11.74 -7.47 20.33
CA THR A 172 -13.18 -7.21 20.14
C THR A 172 -13.56 -5.83 20.67
N GLU A 173 -13.12 -5.46 21.87
CA GLU A 173 -13.43 -4.18 22.49
C GLU A 173 -12.82 -3.00 21.71
N LEU A 174 -11.52 -3.09 21.36
CA LEU A 174 -10.82 -2.06 20.61
C LEU A 174 -11.40 -1.84 19.21
N THR A 175 -11.74 -2.92 18.49
CA THR A 175 -12.35 -2.79 17.15
C THR A 175 -13.74 -2.19 17.23
N THR A 176 -14.52 -2.52 18.27
CA THR A 176 -15.88 -2.01 18.46
C THR A 176 -15.88 -0.53 18.80
N GLU A 177 -15.04 -0.08 19.73
CA GLU A 177 -14.98 1.33 20.13
C GLU A 177 -14.47 2.22 18.98
N LEU A 178 -13.33 1.86 18.37
CA LEU A 178 -12.73 2.66 17.29
C LEU A 178 -13.65 2.77 16.07
N THR A 179 -14.33 1.67 15.71
CA THR A 179 -15.29 1.72 14.61
C THR A 179 -16.52 2.53 14.99
N THR A 180 -17.05 2.40 16.20
CA THR A 180 -18.25 3.14 16.63
C THR A 180 -17.98 4.65 16.68
N GLU A 181 -16.87 5.07 17.28
CA GLU A 181 -16.53 6.49 17.45
C GLU A 181 -16.26 7.16 16.09
N LEU A 182 -15.40 6.54 15.26
CA LEU A 182 -15.09 7.05 13.92
C LEU A 182 -16.34 7.08 13.01
N THR A 183 -17.18 6.05 13.08
CA THR A 183 -18.42 6.01 12.26
C THR A 183 -19.41 7.06 12.75
N THR A 184 -19.50 7.31 14.06
CA THR A 184 -20.40 8.32 14.63
C THR A 184 -19.94 9.73 14.28
N GLU A 185 -18.64 10.02 14.37
CA GLU A 185 -18.07 11.32 14.04
C GLU A 185 -18.20 11.61 12.54
N LEU A 186 -17.85 10.66 11.67
CA LEU A 186 -18.03 10.76 10.21
C LEU A 186 -19.50 10.88 9.82
N THR A 187 -20.41 10.12 10.44
CA THR A 187 -21.85 10.22 10.11
C THR A 187 -22.47 11.51 10.62
N THR A 188 -22.00 12.06 11.74
CA THR A 188 -22.44 13.35 12.27
C THR A 188 -21.95 14.49 11.37
N GLU A 189 -20.66 14.52 11.04
CA GLU A 189 -20.10 15.52 10.12
C GLU A 189 -20.74 15.42 8.72
N LEU A 190 -20.94 14.19 8.20
CA LEU A 190 -21.64 13.97 6.95
C LEU A 190 -23.08 14.46 7.02
N LYS A 191 -23.80 14.23 8.12
CA LYS A 191 -25.18 14.68 8.32
C LYS A 191 -25.27 16.21 8.42
N ASP A 192 -24.32 16.86 9.08
CA ASP A 192 -24.27 18.32 9.17
C ASP A 192 -23.87 18.96 7.85
N ARG A 193 -22.96 18.34 7.10
CA ARG A 193 -22.64 18.75 5.72
C ARG A 193 -23.78 18.50 4.76
N ILE A 194 -24.52 17.40 4.90
CA ILE A 194 -25.76 17.15 4.16
C ILE A 194 -26.77 18.23 4.53
N LYS A 195 -27.10 18.49 5.79
CA LYS A 195 -28.06 19.54 6.17
C LYS A 195 -27.68 20.93 5.67
N GLN A 196 -26.41 21.31 5.82
CA GLN A 196 -25.90 22.58 5.31
C GLN A 196 -26.00 22.63 3.78
N TYR A 197 -25.65 21.54 3.10
CA TYR A 197 -25.79 21.39 1.66
C TYR A 197 -27.26 21.44 1.23
N GLU A 198 -28.18 20.76 1.91
CA GLU A 198 -29.62 20.76 1.62
C GLU A 198 -30.21 22.15 1.83
N TYR A 199 -29.80 22.84 2.90
CA TYR A 199 -30.17 24.24 3.11
C TYR A 199 -29.70 25.14 1.96
N TYR A 200 -28.44 25.06 1.53
CA TYR A 200 -27.96 25.85 0.40
C TYR A 200 -28.55 25.38 -0.93
N ARG A 201 -28.71 24.07 -1.16
CA ARG A 201 -29.36 23.46 -2.32
C ARG A 201 -30.79 23.97 -2.45
N ASP A 202 -31.59 23.89 -1.39
CA ASP A 202 -32.99 24.29 -1.41
C ASP A 202 -33.13 25.81 -1.48
N LYS A 203 -32.26 26.57 -0.80
CA LYS A 203 -32.18 28.02 -0.95
C LYS A 203 -31.74 28.47 -2.34
N LEU A 204 -30.86 27.72 -3.01
CA LEU A 204 -30.32 28.00 -4.35
C LEU A 204 -31.20 27.47 -5.48
N LEU A 205 -31.93 26.36 -5.27
CA LEU A 205 -32.72 25.63 -6.27
C LEU A 205 -34.25 25.68 -6.05
N SER A 206 -34.75 26.36 -5.01
CA SER A 206 -36.19 26.64 -4.91
C SER A 206 -36.59 27.63 -6.01
N PHE A 207 -37.12 27.12 -7.10
CA PHE A 207 -37.80 27.89 -8.14
C PHE A 207 -39.28 27.51 -8.12
N ASP A 208 -40.16 28.50 -8.11
CA ASP A 208 -41.54 28.29 -8.57
C ASP A 208 -41.52 28.33 -10.11
N ASP A 209 -40.95 27.28 -10.71
CA ASP A 209 -40.77 27.11 -12.16
C ASP A 209 -42.08 26.85 -12.91
N SER A 210 -43.21 26.87 -12.21
CA SER A 210 -44.50 26.48 -12.80
C SER A 210 -45.09 27.51 -13.77
N LYS A 211 -44.47 28.70 -14.00
CA LYS A 211 -45.09 29.79 -14.79
C LYS A 211 -44.18 30.68 -15.66
N VAL A 212 -42.91 30.37 -15.92
CA VAL A 212 -42.07 31.23 -16.78
C VAL A 212 -41.82 30.59 -18.15
N LYS A 213 -42.48 31.12 -19.18
CA LYS A 213 -42.24 30.74 -20.58
C LYS A 213 -40.94 31.42 -21.04
N VAL A 214 -39.89 30.64 -21.27
CA VAL A 214 -38.55 31.16 -21.65
C VAL A 214 -38.43 31.24 -23.17
N GLU A 215 -38.14 32.43 -23.70
CA GLU A 215 -37.95 32.67 -25.14
C GLU A 215 -36.51 32.34 -25.56
N TYR A 216 -36.34 31.80 -26.76
CA TYR A 216 -35.01 31.59 -27.35
C TYR A 216 -34.70 32.70 -28.35
N LYS A 217 -33.54 33.35 -28.18
CA LYS A 217 -33.09 34.42 -29.08
C LYS A 217 -31.73 34.06 -29.71
N PRO A 218 -31.50 34.43 -30.98
CA PRO A 218 -30.20 34.26 -31.62
C PRO A 218 -29.19 35.26 -31.07
N LEU A 219 -27.91 34.87 -31.02
CA LEU A 219 -26.83 35.66 -30.40
C LEU A 219 -26.67 37.06 -31.00
N LYS A 220 -26.98 37.22 -32.29
CA LYS A 220 -26.94 38.52 -32.99
C LYS A 220 -27.89 39.58 -32.43
N GLU A 221 -28.95 39.17 -31.73
CA GLU A 221 -29.93 40.06 -31.11
C GLU A 221 -29.51 40.46 -29.69
N LEU A 222 -28.55 39.76 -29.10
CA LEU A 222 -28.18 39.87 -27.69
C LEU A 222 -26.86 40.58 -27.47
N CYS A 223 -26.02 40.71 -28.51
CA CYS A 223 -24.75 41.42 -28.43
C CYS A 223 -24.24 41.85 -29.80
N SER A 224 -23.35 42.85 -29.81
CA SER A 224 -22.53 43.18 -30.96
C SER A 224 -21.41 42.14 -31.11
N ILE A 225 -21.21 41.64 -32.33
CA ILE A 225 -20.14 40.68 -32.64
C ILE A 225 -19.18 41.32 -33.65
N THR A 226 -17.94 41.54 -33.22
CA THR A 226 -16.87 42.09 -34.04
C THR A 226 -15.65 41.19 -33.99
N THR A 227 -14.58 41.53 -34.70
CA THR A 227 -13.27 40.88 -34.56
C THR A 227 -12.20 41.91 -34.29
N GLY A 228 -11.06 41.46 -33.79
CA GLY A 228 -9.84 42.27 -33.78
C GLY A 228 -9.37 42.65 -35.19
N LYS A 229 -8.29 43.43 -35.26
CA LYS A 229 -7.66 43.85 -36.53
C LYS A 229 -6.18 43.46 -36.63
N LEU A 230 -5.57 43.03 -35.53
CA LEU A 230 -4.15 42.76 -35.43
C LEU A 230 -3.83 41.28 -35.65
N ASN A 231 -2.57 40.99 -35.94
CA ASN A 231 -2.02 39.65 -36.06
C ASN A 231 -1.36 39.22 -34.74
N ALA A 232 -1.26 37.90 -34.51
CA ALA A 232 -0.65 37.38 -33.28
C ALA A 232 0.80 37.84 -33.05
N LYS A 233 1.54 38.15 -34.13
CA LYS A 233 2.91 38.67 -34.08
C LYS A 233 3.03 40.11 -33.57
N ASP A 234 1.91 40.83 -33.49
CA ASP A 234 1.87 42.22 -33.03
C ASP A 234 1.85 42.31 -31.49
N ALA A 235 1.93 41.17 -30.80
CA ALA A 235 2.13 41.09 -29.36
C ALA A 235 3.46 41.72 -28.94
N VAL A 236 3.47 42.41 -27.81
CA VAL A 236 4.65 43.05 -27.22
C VAL A 236 4.86 42.47 -25.83
N ASP A 237 6.02 41.86 -25.61
CA ASP A 237 6.38 41.37 -24.28
C ASP A 237 6.45 42.52 -23.27
N GLY A 238 5.84 42.33 -22.10
CA GLY A 238 5.69 43.40 -21.09
C GLY A 238 4.70 44.52 -21.45
N GLY A 239 3.87 44.37 -22.48
CA GLY A 239 2.82 45.34 -22.81
C GLY A 239 1.80 45.57 -21.68
N ILE A 240 1.19 46.75 -21.65
CA ILE A 240 0.30 47.20 -20.55
C ILE A 240 -1.15 46.77 -20.67
N TYR A 241 -1.60 46.32 -21.85
CA TYR A 241 -2.95 45.82 -22.08
C TYR A 241 -2.94 44.34 -22.50
N PRO A 242 -3.95 43.55 -22.12
CA PRO A 242 -4.07 42.19 -22.60
C PRO A 242 -4.43 42.16 -24.09
N PHE A 243 -3.77 41.26 -24.81
CA PHE A 243 -3.98 40.97 -26.21
C PHE A 243 -4.53 39.56 -26.39
N PHE A 244 -5.84 39.48 -26.64
CA PHE A 244 -6.56 38.22 -26.78
C PHE A 244 -6.38 37.64 -28.18
N THR A 245 -5.69 36.50 -28.25
CA THR A 245 -5.58 35.69 -29.47
C THR A 245 -6.43 34.42 -29.32
N CYS A 246 -6.19 33.41 -30.16
CA CYS A 246 -6.84 32.10 -29.99
C CYS A 246 -6.13 31.19 -28.96
N HIS A 247 -5.15 31.71 -28.22
CA HIS A 247 -4.51 30.99 -27.11
C HIS A 247 -5.30 31.14 -25.82
N ALA A 248 -5.17 30.15 -24.92
CA ALA A 248 -5.88 30.13 -23.64
C ALA A 248 -5.44 31.22 -22.66
N LYS A 249 -4.20 31.71 -22.80
CA LYS A 249 -3.70 32.86 -22.03
C LYS A 249 -3.54 34.05 -22.98
N PRO A 250 -4.01 35.25 -22.61
CA PRO A 250 -3.77 36.45 -23.40
C PRO A 250 -2.28 36.78 -23.43
N TYR A 251 -1.82 37.32 -24.56
CA TYR A 251 -0.53 38.00 -24.64
C TYR A 251 -0.66 39.44 -24.13
N SER A 252 0.38 40.24 -24.30
CA SER A 252 0.41 41.65 -23.92
C SER A 252 0.60 42.55 -25.14
N ILE A 253 0.12 43.79 -25.07
CA ILE A 253 0.28 44.82 -26.11
C ILE A 253 0.26 46.22 -25.48
N ASN A 254 0.77 47.22 -26.18
CA ASN A 254 0.83 48.61 -25.70
C ASN A 254 -0.41 49.45 -26.02
N GLU A 255 -1.22 49.03 -27.01
CA GLU A 255 -2.39 49.79 -27.47
C GLU A 255 -3.66 48.93 -27.35
N TYR A 256 -4.72 49.54 -26.82
CA TYR A 256 -6.04 48.91 -26.75
C TYR A 256 -6.91 49.34 -27.93
N ALA A 257 -7.79 48.45 -28.38
CA ALA A 257 -8.81 48.73 -29.39
C ALA A 257 -10.23 48.70 -28.81
N PHE A 258 -10.39 48.11 -27.63
CA PHE A 258 -11.66 47.93 -26.94
C PHE A 258 -11.51 48.36 -25.49
N ASP A 259 -12.53 49.03 -24.96
CA ASP A 259 -12.67 49.38 -23.55
C ASP A 259 -14.11 49.07 -23.13
N THR A 260 -14.38 47.79 -22.88
CA THR A 260 -15.74 47.28 -22.69
C THR A 260 -15.72 45.95 -21.96
N GLU A 261 -16.88 45.53 -21.48
CA GLU A 261 -17.12 44.17 -21.04
C GLU A 261 -17.34 43.29 -22.27
N ALA A 262 -16.57 42.21 -22.40
CA ALA A 262 -16.61 41.35 -23.57
C ALA A 262 -16.39 39.87 -23.26
N ILE A 263 -16.99 39.04 -24.11
CA ILE A 263 -16.65 37.63 -24.28
C ILE A 263 -15.84 37.48 -25.56
N LEU A 264 -14.66 36.90 -25.43
CA LEU A 264 -13.67 36.74 -26.49
C LEU A 264 -13.71 35.29 -26.96
N LEU A 265 -14.19 35.03 -28.17
CA LEU A 265 -14.38 33.68 -28.69
C LEU A 265 -13.42 33.38 -29.84
N SER A 266 -12.63 32.33 -29.69
CA SER A 266 -11.61 31.93 -30.68
C SER A 266 -12.25 31.40 -31.95
N GLY A 267 -12.07 32.11 -33.07
CA GLY A 267 -12.64 31.78 -34.38
C GLY A 267 -11.82 30.78 -35.20
N ASN A 268 -10.55 30.54 -34.86
CA ASN A 268 -9.71 29.50 -35.47
C ASN A 268 -8.68 28.95 -34.46
N GLY A 269 -8.00 27.84 -34.79
CA GLY A 269 -7.03 27.21 -33.88
C GLY A 269 -7.74 26.51 -32.72
N ASN A 270 -7.73 27.11 -31.51
CA ASN A 270 -8.46 26.59 -30.35
C ASN A 270 -9.96 26.97 -30.42
N ILE A 271 -10.62 26.45 -31.44
CA ILE A 271 -11.98 26.84 -31.85
C ILE A 271 -12.98 26.72 -30.69
N GLY A 272 -13.73 27.79 -30.45
CA GLY A 272 -14.78 27.82 -29.41
C GLY A 272 -14.26 28.07 -27.99
N HIS A 273 -12.95 28.23 -27.80
CA HIS A 273 -12.42 28.70 -26.52
C HIS A 273 -12.85 30.15 -26.24
N THR A 274 -13.32 30.39 -25.02
CA THR A 274 -13.80 31.69 -24.56
C THR A 274 -12.90 32.29 -23.48
N ASN A 275 -12.78 33.62 -23.49
CA ASN A 275 -12.33 34.40 -22.34
C ASN A 275 -13.38 35.46 -22.00
N TYR A 276 -13.48 35.83 -20.73
CA TYR A 276 -14.26 36.97 -20.28
C TYR A 276 -13.32 38.05 -19.77
N TYR A 277 -13.55 39.29 -20.18
CA TYR A 277 -12.73 40.43 -19.76
C TYR A 277 -13.56 41.72 -19.73
N ASN A 278 -13.27 42.58 -18.75
CA ASN A 278 -13.87 43.89 -18.64
C ASN A 278 -12.78 44.95 -18.47
N GLY A 279 -12.74 45.91 -19.40
CA GLY A 279 -11.79 47.03 -19.41
C GLY A 279 -11.07 47.15 -20.75
N LYS A 280 -9.87 47.75 -20.73
CA LYS A 280 -9.06 48.00 -21.93
C LYS A 280 -8.31 46.75 -22.41
N PHE A 281 -8.51 46.37 -23.66
CA PHE A 281 -7.83 45.25 -24.31
C PHE A 281 -7.71 45.41 -25.84
N ASN A 282 -6.98 44.51 -26.46
CA ASN A 282 -6.94 44.36 -27.91
C ASN A 282 -7.16 42.88 -28.31
N ALA A 283 -7.54 42.64 -29.57
CA ALA A 283 -7.89 41.31 -30.06
C ALA A 283 -7.25 41.00 -31.41
N TYR A 284 -6.97 39.71 -31.62
CA TYR A 284 -6.52 39.15 -32.89
C TYR A 284 -7.64 39.17 -33.94
N GLN A 285 -7.29 39.28 -35.22
CA GLN A 285 -8.25 39.35 -36.33
C GLN A 285 -9.19 38.14 -36.48
N ARG A 286 -8.91 37.03 -35.80
CA ARG A 286 -9.78 35.83 -35.78
C ARG A 286 -10.32 35.49 -34.40
N THR A 287 -10.21 36.42 -33.45
CA THR A 287 -10.92 36.35 -32.17
C THR A 287 -12.17 37.20 -32.28
N TYR A 288 -13.33 36.58 -32.13
CA TYR A 288 -14.60 37.29 -32.05
C TYR A 288 -14.71 38.00 -30.71
N VAL A 289 -15.11 39.27 -30.74
CA VAL A 289 -15.37 40.11 -29.57
C VAL A 289 -16.88 40.29 -29.50
N LEU A 290 -17.51 39.65 -28.51
CA LEU A 290 -18.92 39.84 -28.19
C LEU A 290 -18.99 40.92 -27.12
N HIS A 291 -19.67 42.02 -27.38
CA HIS A 291 -19.78 43.17 -26.47
C HIS A 291 -21.11 43.89 -26.67
N ASN A 292 -21.39 44.94 -25.88
CA ASN A 292 -22.67 45.67 -25.92
C ASN A 292 -23.88 44.72 -25.73
N PHE A 293 -23.90 44.03 -24.59
CA PHE A 293 -24.92 43.02 -24.29
C PHE A 293 -26.30 43.66 -24.04
N ILE A 294 -27.34 43.05 -24.58
CA ILE A 294 -28.73 43.51 -24.50
C ILE A 294 -29.58 42.34 -24.01
N GLU A 295 -30.37 42.55 -22.96
CA GLU A 295 -31.27 41.56 -22.35
C GLU A 295 -30.59 40.27 -21.84
N VAL A 296 -29.25 40.23 -21.84
CA VAL A 296 -28.47 39.07 -21.41
C VAL A 296 -27.38 39.48 -20.42
N ASN A 297 -27.26 38.73 -19.33
CA ASN A 297 -26.11 38.82 -18.44
C ASN A 297 -24.88 38.21 -19.14
N PRO A 298 -23.75 38.92 -19.25
CA PRO A 298 -22.57 38.45 -19.99
C PRO A 298 -21.96 37.16 -19.42
N LYS A 299 -21.99 36.98 -18.10
CA LYS A 299 -21.48 35.77 -17.44
C LYS A 299 -22.42 34.57 -17.63
N PHE A 300 -23.74 34.79 -17.60
CA PHE A 300 -24.71 33.76 -17.99
C PHE A 300 -24.46 33.29 -19.42
N LEU A 301 -24.29 34.24 -20.35
CA LEU A 301 -23.98 33.96 -21.75
C LEU A 301 -22.65 33.19 -21.89
N LEU A 302 -21.62 33.56 -21.13
CA LEU A 302 -20.32 32.86 -21.11
C LEU A 302 -20.51 31.38 -20.71
N HIS A 303 -21.22 31.13 -19.61
CA HIS A 303 -21.50 29.77 -19.13
C HIS A 303 -22.29 28.95 -20.15
N TYR A 304 -23.29 29.56 -20.79
CA TYR A 304 -24.10 28.90 -21.82
C TYR A 304 -23.30 28.58 -23.09
N ILE A 305 -22.46 29.51 -23.56
CA ILE A 305 -21.55 29.26 -24.70
C ILE A 305 -20.60 28.11 -24.37
N ASN A 306 -19.95 28.14 -23.21
CA ASN A 306 -19.01 27.10 -22.79
C ASN A 306 -19.65 25.71 -22.67
N ASN A 307 -20.93 25.66 -22.35
CA ASN A 307 -21.68 24.42 -22.24
C ASN A 307 -22.17 23.89 -23.59
N SER A 308 -22.80 24.74 -24.40
CA SER A 308 -23.67 24.30 -25.50
C SER A 308 -23.13 24.60 -26.89
N PHE A 309 -22.18 25.54 -27.02
CA PHE A 309 -21.72 26.00 -28.33
C PHE A 309 -20.90 24.93 -29.07
N LYS A 310 -20.11 24.13 -28.33
CA LYS A 310 -19.28 23.06 -28.91
C LYS A 310 -20.13 21.97 -29.60
N ASP A 311 -21.25 21.60 -28.99
CA ASP A 311 -22.18 20.63 -29.57
C ASP A 311 -22.91 21.22 -30.78
N TYR A 312 -23.33 22.48 -30.68
CA TYR A 312 -23.96 23.23 -31.78
C TYR A 312 -23.08 23.28 -33.03
N ILE A 313 -21.80 23.65 -32.90
CA ILE A 313 -20.89 23.69 -34.05
C ILE A 313 -20.63 22.28 -34.60
N SER A 314 -20.51 21.27 -33.73
CA SER A 314 -20.26 19.88 -34.14
C SER A 314 -21.38 19.33 -35.04
N GLN A 315 -22.64 19.69 -34.76
CA GLN A 315 -23.80 19.32 -35.58
C GLN A 315 -23.83 20.01 -36.94
N LYS A 316 -23.19 21.18 -37.09
CA LYS A 316 -23.10 21.92 -38.36
C LYS A 316 -21.85 21.56 -39.20
N SER A 317 -21.01 20.65 -38.73
CA SER A 317 -19.83 20.16 -39.45
C SER A 317 -20.20 19.02 -40.41
N LEU A 318 -20.32 19.31 -41.70
CA LEU A 318 -20.67 18.30 -42.70
C LEU A 318 -19.56 17.26 -42.97
N ASN A 319 -18.28 17.51 -42.60
CA ASN A 319 -17.13 16.69 -43.00
C ASN A 319 -16.05 16.46 -41.90
N GLY A 320 -16.41 16.54 -40.61
CA GLY A 320 -15.58 15.93 -39.55
C GLY A 320 -14.40 16.73 -38.98
N VAL A 321 -14.02 17.91 -39.50
CA VAL A 321 -13.15 18.87 -38.80
C VAL A 321 -13.54 20.30 -39.20
N ILE A 322 -14.02 21.12 -38.26
CA ILE A 322 -14.23 22.55 -38.49
C ILE A 322 -12.88 23.25 -38.35
N SER A 323 -12.40 23.92 -39.39
CA SER A 323 -11.13 24.66 -39.35
C SER A 323 -11.27 26.10 -38.85
N TYR A 324 -12.49 26.65 -38.85
CA TYR A 324 -12.82 28.01 -38.37
C TYR A 324 -14.34 28.21 -38.17
N ILE A 325 -14.73 29.10 -37.25
CA ILE A 325 -16.12 29.53 -37.04
C ILE A 325 -16.41 30.74 -37.93
N THR A 326 -17.48 30.67 -38.72
CA THR A 326 -17.97 31.82 -39.49
C THR A 326 -18.91 32.68 -38.67
N LEU A 327 -18.96 33.97 -39.00
CA LEU A 327 -19.85 34.92 -38.32
C LEU A 327 -21.33 34.51 -38.38
N PRO A 328 -21.89 34.01 -39.50
CA PRO A 328 -23.28 33.54 -39.53
C PRO A 328 -23.57 32.38 -38.57
N ILE A 329 -22.66 31.40 -38.46
CA ILE A 329 -22.81 30.28 -37.52
C ILE A 329 -22.89 30.81 -36.08
N LEU A 330 -22.02 31.76 -35.74
CA LEU A 330 -22.02 32.36 -34.41
C LEU A 330 -23.28 33.21 -34.16
N GLN A 331 -23.71 34.01 -35.15
CA GLN A 331 -24.90 34.86 -35.07
C GLN A 331 -26.21 34.08 -34.91
N GLU A 332 -26.29 32.88 -35.49
CA GLU A 332 -27.45 31.99 -35.42
C GLU A 332 -27.49 31.12 -34.15
N PHE A 333 -26.42 31.10 -33.36
CA PHE A 333 -26.39 30.35 -32.11
C PHE A 333 -27.49 30.90 -31.17
N SER A 334 -28.44 30.05 -30.84
CA SER A 334 -29.63 30.44 -30.07
C SER A 334 -29.54 29.98 -28.63
N LEU A 335 -29.96 30.83 -27.71
CA LEU A 335 -29.97 30.55 -26.28
C LEU A 335 -31.27 31.00 -25.61
N PRO A 336 -31.67 30.34 -24.52
CA PRO A 336 -32.82 30.74 -23.73
C PRO A 336 -32.51 32.03 -22.96
N ILE A 337 -33.49 32.93 -22.92
CA ILE A 337 -33.41 34.22 -22.23
C ILE A 337 -34.43 34.23 -21.09
N PRO A 338 -34.10 33.67 -19.91
CA PRO A 338 -34.92 33.84 -18.73
C PRO A 338 -34.82 35.29 -18.23
N PRO A 339 -35.68 35.74 -17.29
CA PRO A 339 -35.58 37.09 -16.73
C PRO A 339 -34.17 37.40 -16.17
N LEU A 340 -33.69 38.63 -16.33
CA LEU A 340 -32.34 39.04 -15.87
C LEU A 340 -32.01 38.62 -14.43
N PRO A 341 -32.90 38.75 -13.42
CA PRO A 341 -32.60 38.27 -12.07
C PRO A 341 -32.31 36.76 -11.97
N VAL A 342 -32.92 35.95 -12.85
CA VAL A 342 -32.65 34.51 -12.95
C VAL A 342 -31.29 34.27 -13.61
N GLN A 343 -30.97 35.02 -14.67
CA GLN A 343 -29.66 34.95 -15.32
C GLN A 343 -28.52 35.32 -14.36
N ASP A 344 -28.67 36.41 -13.61
CA ASP A 344 -27.69 36.89 -12.62
C ASP A 344 -27.42 35.82 -11.56
N ARG A 345 -28.49 35.20 -11.05
CA ARG A 345 -28.41 34.15 -10.03
C ARG A 345 -27.76 32.88 -10.58
N ILE A 346 -28.08 32.46 -11.80
CA ILE A 346 -27.42 31.32 -12.43
C ILE A 346 -25.93 31.60 -12.62
N ALA A 347 -25.57 32.79 -13.12
CA ALA A 347 -24.20 33.20 -13.30
C ALA A 347 -23.42 33.21 -11.97
N GLU A 348 -24.00 33.78 -10.90
CA GLU A 348 -23.39 33.79 -9.57
C GLU A 348 -23.16 32.38 -9.03
N VAL A 349 -24.15 31.48 -9.17
CA VAL A 349 -24.04 30.08 -8.73
C VAL A 349 -22.92 29.36 -9.48
N LEU A 350 -22.87 29.48 -10.81
CA LEU A 350 -21.87 28.81 -11.63
C LEU A 350 -20.46 29.38 -11.40
N ASP A 351 -20.33 30.71 -11.25
CA ASP A 351 -19.06 31.37 -10.90
C ASP A 351 -18.55 30.90 -9.53
N ASN A 352 -19.43 30.81 -8.52
CA ASN A 352 -19.07 30.34 -7.19
C ASN A 352 -18.64 28.87 -7.20
N PHE A 353 -19.35 28.01 -7.95
CA PHE A 353 -18.92 26.61 -8.13
C PHE A 353 -17.58 26.50 -8.86
N GLU A 354 -17.36 27.27 -9.92
CA GLU A 354 -16.10 27.27 -10.66
C GLU A 354 -14.94 27.76 -9.78
N LYS A 355 -15.17 28.78 -8.95
CA LYS A 355 -14.21 29.26 -7.96
C LYS A 355 -13.88 28.18 -6.93
N ILE A 356 -14.87 27.54 -6.32
CA ILE A 356 -14.66 26.44 -5.36
C ILE A 356 -13.88 25.29 -6.02
N CYS A 357 -14.25 24.90 -7.25
CA CYS A 357 -13.53 23.88 -8.00
C CYS A 357 -12.09 24.28 -8.34
N LYS A 358 -11.82 25.56 -8.61
CA LYS A 358 -10.50 26.09 -8.93
C LYS A 358 -9.62 26.23 -7.68
N ASP A 359 -10.17 26.74 -6.58
CA ASP A 359 -9.50 26.85 -5.28
C ASP A 359 -9.15 25.45 -4.75
N LEU A 360 -10.04 24.47 -4.89
CA LEU A 360 -9.72 23.07 -4.62
C LEU A 360 -8.64 22.54 -5.58
N LYS A 361 -8.72 22.79 -6.89
CA LYS A 361 -7.67 22.39 -7.85
C LYS A 361 -6.29 23.00 -7.57
N ILE A 362 -6.22 24.16 -6.91
CA ILE A 362 -4.97 24.84 -6.54
C ILE A 362 -4.49 24.44 -5.14
N GLY A 363 -5.41 24.35 -4.16
CA GLY A 363 -5.14 23.99 -2.78
C GLY A 363 -4.85 22.50 -2.58
N LEU A 364 -5.51 21.60 -3.34
CA LEU A 364 -5.32 20.16 -3.20
C LEU A 364 -3.95 19.65 -3.64
N PRO A 365 -3.31 20.13 -4.72
CA PRO A 365 -1.92 19.78 -4.99
C PRO A 365 -0.98 20.15 -3.84
N SER A 366 -1.23 21.30 -3.20
CA SER A 366 -0.48 21.72 -2.01
C SER A 366 -0.78 20.84 -0.80
N GLU A 367 -2.05 20.50 -0.56
CA GLU A 367 -2.47 19.57 0.51
C GLU A 367 -1.92 18.16 0.26
N ILE A 368 -1.95 17.65 -0.97
CA ILE A 368 -1.36 16.36 -1.36
C ILE A 368 0.14 16.40 -1.11
N GLN A 369 0.84 17.47 -1.49
CA GLN A 369 2.26 17.63 -1.20
C GLN A 369 2.54 17.67 0.31
N LEU A 370 1.70 18.36 1.10
CA LEU A 370 1.82 18.40 2.57
C LEU A 370 1.58 17.02 3.18
N ARG A 371 0.58 16.28 2.73
CA ARG A 371 0.29 14.90 3.18
C ARG A 371 1.34 13.91 2.73
N GLN A 372 1.93 14.07 1.55
CA GLN A 372 3.06 13.27 1.08
C GLN A 372 4.29 13.51 1.96
N LYS A 373 4.62 14.79 2.26
CA LYS A 373 5.70 15.12 3.19
C LYS A 373 5.45 14.57 4.59
N GLN A 374 4.22 14.67 5.09
CA GLN A 374 3.81 14.11 6.38
C GLN A 374 3.92 12.57 6.39
N TYR A 375 3.50 11.89 5.32
CA TYR A 375 3.66 10.45 5.16
C TYR A 375 5.13 10.04 5.15
N GLU A 376 5.98 10.74 4.39
CA GLU A 376 7.42 10.47 4.34
C GLU A 376 8.06 10.63 5.72
N TYR A 377 7.69 11.70 6.44
CA TYR A 377 8.15 11.94 7.81
C TYR A 377 7.79 10.78 8.75
N TYR A 378 6.51 10.39 8.83
CA TYR A 378 6.07 9.31 9.71
C TYR A 378 6.61 7.94 9.30
N ARG A 379 6.68 7.66 8.00
CA ARG A 379 7.31 6.43 7.48
C ARG A 379 8.76 6.34 7.93
N ASN A 380 9.52 7.43 7.81
CA ASN A 380 10.93 7.44 8.19
C ASN A 380 11.09 7.26 9.70
N LEU A 381 10.24 7.90 10.52
CA LEU A 381 10.22 7.74 11.97
C LEU A 381 9.93 6.29 12.38
N LEU A 382 8.85 5.69 11.86
CA LEU A 382 8.45 4.31 12.16
C LEU A 382 9.50 3.27 11.79
N LEU A 383 10.30 3.53 10.76
CA LEU A 383 11.31 2.60 10.23
C LEU A 383 12.73 2.90 10.73
N SER A 384 12.92 3.99 11.47
CA SER A 384 14.23 4.35 12.04
C SER A 384 14.57 3.55 13.28
N PHE A 385 13.55 3.22 14.09
CA PHE A 385 13.69 2.63 15.43
C PHE A 385 14.67 3.39 16.34
N ASN A 386 14.94 4.67 16.05
CA ASN A 386 15.80 5.51 16.89
C ASN A 386 14.99 6.03 18.08
N ILE A 387 15.28 5.48 19.26
CA ILE A 387 14.55 5.80 20.50
C ILE A 387 14.65 7.29 20.82
N ASP A 388 15.81 7.94 20.62
CA ASP A 388 15.97 9.36 20.93
C ASP A 388 15.14 10.26 20.00
N ASP A 389 14.93 9.86 18.74
CA ASP A 389 14.09 10.60 17.80
C ASP A 389 12.60 10.36 18.09
N ILE A 390 12.22 9.12 18.45
CA ILE A 390 10.86 8.77 18.87
C ILE A 390 10.48 9.50 20.17
N MET A 391 11.38 9.56 21.16
CA MET A 391 11.16 10.25 22.43
C MET A 391 11.10 11.77 22.26
N ARG A 392 12.00 12.36 21.47
CA ARG A 392 11.97 13.82 21.18
C ARG A 392 10.69 14.27 20.51
N GLU A 393 10.13 13.47 19.60
CA GLU A 393 8.86 13.80 18.95
C GLU A 393 7.66 13.57 19.87
N ARG A 394 7.72 12.58 20.77
CA ARG A 394 6.71 12.37 21.81
C ARG A 394 6.60 13.56 22.76
N GLU A 395 7.74 14.15 23.12
CA GLU A 395 7.84 15.34 23.99
C GLU A 395 7.43 16.65 23.33
N ARG A 396 7.35 16.71 21.99
CA ARG A 396 6.98 17.92 21.23
C ARG A 396 5.49 18.04 20.94
N ASP A 397 4.72 16.96 21.07
CA ASP A 397 3.37 16.87 20.55
C ASP A 397 2.33 16.68 21.66
N ASP A 398 1.89 17.78 22.26
CA ASP A 398 1.02 17.75 23.45
C ASP A 398 -0.42 17.27 23.19
N ASN A 399 -0.86 17.02 21.93
CA ASN A 399 -2.21 16.47 21.69
C ASN A 399 -2.55 16.01 20.25
N SER A 400 -1.61 15.49 19.44
CA SER A 400 -1.95 14.91 18.12
C SER A 400 -2.03 13.38 18.09
N GLY A 401 -2.69 12.85 17.05
CA GLY A 401 -2.79 11.41 16.77
C GLY A 401 -1.44 10.69 16.60
N LEU A 402 -0.32 11.42 16.49
CA LEU A 402 1.03 10.86 16.47
C LEU A 402 1.41 10.19 17.80
N ASN A 403 1.06 10.76 18.94
CA ASN A 403 1.38 10.15 20.23
C ASN A 403 0.60 8.86 20.47
N LYS A 404 -0.68 8.83 20.11
CA LYS A 404 -1.50 7.61 20.09
C LYS A 404 -0.95 6.59 19.10
N LEU A 405 -0.46 7.02 17.93
CA LEU A 405 0.13 6.14 16.92
C LEU A 405 1.47 5.54 17.39
N LEU A 406 2.35 6.35 18.00
CA LEU A 406 3.61 5.89 18.55
C LEU A 406 3.38 4.96 19.74
N GLU A 407 2.42 5.25 20.61
CA GLU A 407 2.00 4.36 21.70
C GLU A 407 1.36 3.07 21.18
N TYR A 408 0.55 3.14 20.11
CA TYR A 408 -0.05 1.97 19.46
C TYR A 408 0.98 1.07 18.77
N VAL A 409 1.97 1.65 18.08
CA VAL A 409 3.00 0.88 17.36
C VAL A 409 4.10 0.38 18.29
N PHE A 410 4.53 1.20 19.26
CA PHE A 410 5.71 0.92 20.06
C PHE A 410 5.40 0.54 21.50
N GLY A 411 4.18 0.81 22.00
CA GLY A 411 3.82 0.59 23.41
C GLY A 411 4.68 1.42 24.36
N LEU A 412 4.26 1.55 25.62
CA LEU A 412 5.08 2.15 26.67
C LEU A 412 6.27 1.27 27.10
N ASP A 413 6.51 0.11 26.48
CA ASP A 413 7.33 -0.94 27.08
C ASP A 413 8.27 -1.70 26.11
N LEU A 414 8.64 -1.18 24.93
CA LEU A 414 9.72 -1.81 24.14
C LEU A 414 11.07 -1.86 24.91
N VAL A 415 11.27 -0.92 25.84
CA VAL A 415 12.48 -0.83 26.67
C VAL A 415 12.36 -1.64 27.98
N SER A 416 11.17 -1.77 28.56
CA SER A 416 10.98 -2.53 29.81
C SER A 416 10.80 -4.04 29.59
N TYR A 417 10.31 -4.49 28.41
CA TYR A 417 10.26 -5.91 28.02
C TYR A 417 11.55 -6.43 27.36
N GLY A 418 12.57 -5.59 27.17
CA GLY A 418 13.90 -6.04 26.72
C GLY A 418 13.97 -6.60 25.29
N TYR A 419 13.06 -6.21 24.38
CA TYR A 419 13.10 -6.65 22.99
C TYR A 419 14.34 -6.09 22.27
N LYS A 420 15.35 -6.93 22.04
CA LYS A 420 16.49 -6.61 21.17
C LYS A 420 16.03 -6.68 19.70
N ILE A 421 15.87 -5.52 19.06
CA ILE A 421 15.69 -5.45 17.60
C ILE A 421 16.95 -6.00 16.95
N GLN A 422 16.84 -7.17 16.33
CA GLN A 422 17.96 -7.76 15.61
C GLN A 422 18.17 -7.01 14.32
N THR A 423 19.44 -6.79 13.96
CA THR A 423 19.80 -6.22 12.66
C THR A 423 20.47 -7.31 11.85
N LYS A 424 19.99 -7.53 10.63
CA LYS A 424 20.54 -8.54 9.72
C LYS A 424 20.88 -7.91 8.38
N HIS A 425 21.90 -8.42 7.70
CA HIS A 425 22.16 -8.05 6.32
C HIS A 425 21.02 -8.51 5.42
N LEU A 426 20.76 -7.77 4.34
CA LEU A 426 19.70 -8.07 3.39
C LEU A 426 19.83 -9.49 2.82
N TRP A 427 21.05 -9.94 2.54
CA TRP A 427 21.31 -11.30 2.05
C TRP A 427 20.95 -12.39 3.07
N GLU A 428 20.96 -12.11 4.38
CA GLU A 428 20.65 -13.10 5.42
C GLU A 428 19.18 -13.48 5.41
N ILE A 429 18.30 -12.55 5.02
CA ILE A 429 16.83 -12.66 5.14
C ILE A 429 16.09 -12.78 3.79
N THR A 430 16.80 -12.62 2.65
CA THR A 430 16.20 -12.67 1.30
C THR A 430 16.81 -13.73 0.39
N THR A 431 15.99 -14.34 -0.46
CA THR A 431 16.44 -15.17 -1.59
C THR A 431 16.22 -14.44 -2.89
N TRP A 432 17.18 -14.50 -3.81
CA TRP A 432 17.16 -13.73 -5.06
C TRP A 432 17.01 -14.62 -6.29
N ASN A 433 16.55 -14.04 -7.40
CA ASN A 433 16.23 -14.77 -8.63
C ASN A 433 17.43 -15.19 -9.50
N LYS A 434 18.63 -14.78 -9.12
CA LYS A 434 19.88 -15.12 -9.79
C LYS A 434 21.06 -14.97 -8.84
N LYS A 435 22.19 -15.55 -9.22
CA LYS A 435 23.46 -15.28 -8.56
C LYS A 435 24.06 -13.98 -9.10
N PHE A 436 24.79 -13.28 -8.24
CA PHE A 436 25.49 -12.05 -8.58
C PHE A 436 26.99 -12.30 -8.55
N GLN A 437 27.69 -11.72 -9.52
CA GLN A 437 29.15 -11.73 -9.56
C GLN A 437 29.68 -10.93 -8.35
N GLU A 438 30.87 -11.29 -7.86
CA GLU A 438 31.54 -10.64 -6.72
C GLU A 438 30.84 -10.79 -5.36
N VAL A 439 29.75 -11.56 -5.29
CA VAL A 439 29.10 -11.94 -4.03
C VAL A 439 29.56 -13.33 -3.62
N ASP A 440 29.96 -13.49 -2.37
CA ASP A 440 30.40 -14.79 -1.84
C ASP A 440 29.30 -15.86 -2.02
N PRO A 441 29.61 -17.07 -2.54
CA PRO A 441 28.62 -18.14 -2.70
C PRO A 441 27.80 -18.48 -1.45
N SER A 442 28.39 -18.34 -0.25
CA SER A 442 27.71 -18.56 1.04
C SER A 442 26.58 -17.55 1.30
N LYS A 443 26.64 -16.35 0.71
CA LYS A 443 25.60 -15.32 0.82
C LYS A 443 24.44 -15.52 -0.16
N GLN A 444 24.59 -16.45 -1.11
CA GLN A 444 23.65 -16.68 -2.22
C GLN A 444 23.50 -18.17 -2.56
N GLU A 445 23.35 -19.00 -1.51
CA GLU A 445 23.25 -20.46 -1.64
C GLU A 445 22.05 -20.92 -2.47
N LYS A 446 20.92 -20.21 -2.33
CA LYS A 446 19.66 -20.51 -3.01
C LYS A 446 19.31 -19.42 -4.01
N ILE A 447 18.72 -19.82 -5.14
CA ILE A 447 18.13 -18.90 -6.12
C ILE A 447 16.69 -19.29 -6.43
N ILE A 448 15.86 -18.29 -6.73
CA ILE A 448 14.52 -18.47 -7.26
C ILE A 448 14.62 -18.56 -8.78
N LYS A 449 13.92 -19.53 -9.39
CA LYS A 449 13.79 -19.60 -10.85
C LYS A 449 12.36 -19.27 -11.25
N TYR A 450 12.21 -18.32 -12.16
CA TYR A 450 10.93 -17.99 -12.79
C TYR A 450 10.78 -18.73 -14.10
N LYS A 451 9.54 -18.97 -14.52
CA LYS A 451 9.24 -19.82 -15.69
C LYS A 451 9.83 -19.27 -16.99
N LYS A 452 9.79 -17.94 -17.16
CA LYS A 452 10.40 -17.25 -18.30
C LYS A 452 10.73 -15.81 -17.95
N TYR A 453 11.89 -15.35 -18.42
CA TYR A 453 12.26 -13.94 -18.46
C TYR A 453 12.00 -13.39 -19.85
N PHE A 454 11.07 -12.44 -19.95
CA PHE A 454 10.71 -11.82 -21.23
C PHE A 454 11.61 -10.62 -21.54
N SER A 455 11.92 -10.43 -22.82
CA SER A 455 12.54 -9.19 -23.31
C SER A 455 11.55 -8.02 -23.28
N ALA A 456 12.06 -6.79 -23.27
CA ALA A 456 11.22 -5.59 -23.29
C ALA A 456 10.26 -5.55 -24.49
N LYS A 457 10.71 -6.07 -25.64
CA LYS A 457 9.88 -6.18 -26.86
C LYS A 457 8.73 -7.15 -26.66
N GLU A 458 9.01 -8.36 -26.16
CA GLU A 458 7.96 -9.36 -25.89
C GLU A 458 6.94 -8.85 -24.87
N LEU A 459 7.39 -8.16 -23.81
CA LEU A 459 6.48 -7.61 -22.79
C LEU A 459 5.54 -6.55 -23.38
N LYS A 460 6.03 -5.72 -24.31
CA LYS A 460 5.22 -4.72 -25.01
C LYS A 460 4.11 -5.38 -25.82
N ASP A 461 4.42 -6.48 -26.52
CA ASP A 461 3.47 -7.22 -27.35
C ASP A 461 2.43 -8.01 -26.52
N LEU A 462 2.76 -8.35 -25.27
CA LEU A 462 1.89 -9.06 -24.33
C LEU A 462 0.97 -8.14 -23.51
N THR A 463 1.20 -6.83 -23.55
CA THR A 463 0.43 -5.85 -22.78
C THR A 463 -1.02 -5.77 -23.28
N SER A 464 -1.98 -5.80 -22.37
CA SER A 464 -3.42 -5.78 -22.63
C SER A 464 -4.13 -4.91 -21.60
N GLN A 465 -5.13 -4.12 -22.04
CA GLN A 465 -5.96 -3.32 -21.13
C GLN A 465 -6.90 -4.19 -20.28
N ASP A 466 -7.36 -5.32 -20.83
CA ASP A 466 -8.27 -6.25 -20.15
C ASP A 466 -7.52 -7.42 -19.46
N GLY A 467 -6.20 -7.31 -19.32
CA GLY A 467 -5.36 -8.35 -18.73
C GLY A 467 -5.52 -8.47 -17.22
N THR A 468 -5.33 -9.68 -16.70
CA THR A 468 -5.40 -9.97 -15.25
C THR A 468 -4.05 -10.34 -14.64
N ILE A 469 -3.05 -10.68 -15.47
CA ILE A 469 -1.72 -11.10 -15.00
C ILE A 469 -0.78 -9.90 -15.01
N LYS A 470 -0.24 -9.52 -13.84
CA LYS A 470 0.66 -8.37 -13.74
C LYS A 470 1.96 -8.60 -14.51
N ILE A 471 2.42 -7.59 -15.23
CA ILE A 471 3.77 -7.58 -15.81
C ILE A 471 4.69 -6.78 -14.90
N LEU A 472 5.76 -7.40 -14.39
CA LEU A 472 6.78 -6.70 -13.60
C LEU A 472 7.76 -5.99 -14.54
N THR A 473 7.75 -4.66 -14.53
CA THR A 473 8.60 -3.81 -15.40
C THR A 473 9.61 -2.99 -14.62
N THR A 474 10.61 -2.46 -15.33
CA THR A 474 11.62 -1.59 -14.73
C THR A 474 11.04 -0.28 -14.16
N ASN A 475 10.03 0.29 -14.82
CA ASN A 475 9.32 1.48 -14.35
C ASN A 475 8.09 1.10 -13.51
N LYS A 476 7.66 2.01 -12.61
CA LYS A 476 6.37 1.89 -11.89
C LYS A 476 5.21 2.00 -12.88
N THR A 477 4.65 0.87 -13.29
CA THR A 477 3.54 0.81 -14.24
C THR A 477 2.46 -0.15 -13.78
N ASN A 478 1.22 0.09 -14.21
CA ASN A 478 0.09 -0.81 -13.97
C ASN A 478 -0.39 -1.49 -15.25
N ILE A 479 0.50 -2.30 -15.84
CA ILE A 479 0.20 -3.05 -17.07
C ILE A 479 0.02 -4.54 -16.79
N PHE A 480 -0.83 -5.17 -17.60
CA PHE A 480 -1.25 -6.56 -17.43
C PHE A 480 -1.20 -7.32 -18.75
N ALA A 481 -1.15 -8.65 -18.67
CA ALA A 481 -1.26 -9.57 -19.79
C ALA A 481 -2.52 -10.44 -19.64
N ASN A 482 -3.07 -10.89 -20.76
CA ASN A 482 -4.19 -11.83 -20.77
C ASN A 482 -3.68 -13.22 -20.37
N GLU A 483 -4.28 -13.82 -19.33
CA GLU A 483 -3.87 -15.13 -18.79
C GLU A 483 -3.76 -16.21 -19.87
N ALA A 484 -4.75 -16.30 -20.78
CA ALA A 484 -4.75 -17.27 -21.87
C ALA A 484 -3.51 -17.20 -22.80
N LYS A 485 -2.86 -16.03 -22.92
CA LYS A 485 -1.65 -15.86 -23.75
C LYS A 485 -0.36 -16.27 -23.03
N VAL A 486 -0.37 -16.26 -21.70
CA VAL A 486 0.86 -16.38 -20.89
C VAL A 486 0.79 -17.46 -19.83
N ASP A 487 -0.31 -18.23 -19.73
CA ASP A 487 -0.61 -19.21 -18.68
C ASP A 487 0.59 -20.11 -18.30
N LYS A 488 1.24 -20.69 -19.31
CA LYS A 488 2.44 -21.54 -19.12
C LYS A 488 3.67 -20.84 -18.52
N TYR A 489 3.66 -19.50 -18.45
CA TYR A 489 4.76 -18.65 -17.96
C TYR A 489 4.40 -17.87 -16.70
N VAL A 490 3.18 -18.02 -16.16
CA VAL A 490 2.72 -17.26 -14.99
C VAL A 490 3.36 -17.79 -13.71
N ASP A 491 3.99 -16.91 -12.96
CA ASP A 491 4.47 -17.15 -11.60
C ASP A 491 3.49 -16.53 -10.59
N GLN A 492 3.45 -17.06 -9.37
CA GLN A 492 2.60 -16.55 -8.29
C GLN A 492 3.41 -16.42 -7.00
N GLY A 493 3.30 -15.27 -6.35
CA GLY A 493 3.99 -15.04 -5.09
C GLY A 493 3.85 -13.61 -4.58
N GLU A 494 4.59 -13.33 -3.52
CA GLU A 494 4.74 -12.02 -2.92
C GLU A 494 6.21 -11.65 -2.98
N VAL A 495 6.53 -10.59 -3.74
CA VAL A 495 7.91 -10.29 -4.16
C VAL A 495 8.22 -8.81 -4.02
N ILE A 496 9.50 -8.52 -3.76
CA ILE A 496 10.10 -7.21 -4.04
C ILE A 496 11.01 -7.32 -5.24
N TYR A 497 11.18 -6.23 -5.98
CA TYR A 497 12.08 -6.23 -7.13
C TYR A 497 12.70 -4.88 -7.40
N LEU A 498 13.94 -4.93 -7.90
CA LEU A 498 14.75 -3.82 -8.34
C LEU A 498 14.87 -3.88 -9.87
N PRO A 499 14.71 -2.74 -10.56
CA PRO A 499 14.95 -2.68 -11.99
C PRO A 499 16.43 -2.94 -12.25
N THR A 500 16.71 -3.77 -13.25
CA THR A 500 18.09 -3.96 -13.68
C THR A 500 18.62 -2.77 -14.46
N GLY A 501 17.82 -1.83 -14.96
CA GLY A 501 18.33 -0.68 -15.68
C GLY A 501 17.51 0.59 -15.44
N GLY A 502 18.18 1.73 -15.37
CA GLY A 502 17.58 3.04 -15.22
C GLY A 502 17.72 3.58 -13.79
N ASN A 503 16.69 4.29 -13.31
CA ASN A 503 16.68 4.86 -11.97
C ASN A 503 16.50 3.77 -10.90
N ALA A 504 17.15 3.96 -9.75
CA ALA A 504 16.95 3.11 -8.59
C ALA A 504 15.50 3.21 -8.12
N LEU A 505 14.85 2.04 -8.01
CA LEU A 505 13.47 1.91 -7.56
C LEU A 505 13.35 0.60 -6.78
N VAL A 506 12.54 0.60 -5.73
CA VAL A 506 12.09 -0.62 -5.07
C VAL A 506 10.60 -0.77 -5.36
N GLN A 507 10.20 -1.93 -5.86
CA GLN A 507 8.82 -2.23 -6.20
C GLN A 507 8.36 -3.49 -5.47
N TYR A 508 7.06 -3.55 -5.17
CA TYR A 508 6.42 -4.66 -4.48
C TYR A 508 5.23 -5.17 -5.30
N TYR A 509 5.02 -6.48 -5.29
CA TYR A 509 3.82 -7.08 -5.88
C TYR A 509 3.42 -8.38 -5.19
N LYS A 510 2.10 -8.59 -5.05
CA LYS A 510 1.49 -9.82 -4.53
C LYS A 510 0.44 -10.32 -5.50
N GLY A 511 0.60 -11.54 -5.98
CA GLY A 511 -0.36 -12.19 -6.87
C GLY A 511 0.29 -12.94 -8.02
N LYS A 512 -0.47 -13.13 -9.11
CA LYS A 512 0.03 -13.73 -10.36
C LYS A 512 0.77 -12.70 -11.20
N PHE A 513 1.94 -13.05 -11.70
CA PHE A 513 2.75 -12.17 -12.55
C PHE A 513 3.58 -12.92 -13.60
N ILE A 514 4.04 -12.16 -14.59
CA ILE A 514 5.18 -12.49 -15.45
C ILE A 514 6.26 -11.42 -15.28
N THR A 515 7.52 -11.75 -15.54
CA THR A 515 8.62 -10.82 -15.32
C THR A 515 9.54 -10.67 -16.52
N GLY A 516 10.07 -9.45 -16.67
CA GLY A 516 11.28 -9.19 -17.45
C GLY A 516 12.55 -9.45 -16.63
N GLY A 517 13.69 -8.94 -17.13
CA GLY A 517 15.02 -9.12 -16.53
C GLY A 517 15.26 -8.39 -15.19
N ASN A 518 14.24 -8.19 -14.35
CA ASN A 518 14.37 -7.54 -13.04
C ASN A 518 15.16 -8.40 -12.05
N VAL A 519 15.70 -7.74 -11.01
CA VAL A 519 16.28 -8.43 -9.85
C VAL A 519 15.18 -8.59 -8.81
N ILE A 520 14.80 -9.82 -8.49
CA ILE A 520 13.61 -10.11 -7.67
C ILE A 520 14.04 -10.86 -6.42
N ALA A 521 13.48 -10.46 -5.28
CA ALA A 521 13.68 -11.07 -3.99
C ALA A 521 12.36 -11.52 -3.34
N ILE A 522 12.45 -12.60 -2.58
CA ILE A 522 11.43 -13.06 -1.62
C ILE A 522 12.06 -13.21 -0.24
N ALA A 523 11.24 -13.23 0.80
CA ALA A 523 11.68 -13.59 2.14
C ALA A 523 12.16 -15.04 2.18
N LYS A 524 13.29 -15.29 2.86
CA LYS A 524 13.76 -16.66 3.13
C LYS A 524 12.81 -17.40 4.09
N ASP A 525 12.31 -16.69 5.09
CA ASP A 525 11.33 -17.20 6.06
C ASP A 525 10.22 -16.16 6.27
N ASN A 526 8.99 -16.53 5.90
CA ASN A 526 7.81 -15.68 6.08
C ASN A 526 7.35 -15.59 7.54
N ASN A 527 7.88 -16.43 8.44
CA ASN A 527 7.64 -16.30 9.88
C ASN A 527 8.59 -15.29 10.54
N GLU A 528 9.67 -14.91 9.84
CA GLU A 528 10.65 -13.93 10.31
C GLU A 528 10.46 -12.57 9.64
N LEU A 529 10.14 -12.56 8.34
CA LEU A 529 10.09 -11.35 7.54
C LEU A 529 8.77 -11.22 6.77
N ASN A 530 8.06 -10.13 7.04
CA ASN A 530 7.03 -9.64 6.14
C ASN A 530 7.71 -8.92 4.95
N ILE A 531 7.53 -9.46 3.75
CA ILE A 531 8.18 -8.95 2.54
C ILE A 531 7.71 -7.54 2.14
N LYS A 532 6.49 -7.15 2.54
CA LYS A 532 5.96 -5.79 2.36
C LYS A 532 6.53 -4.81 3.38
N TYR A 533 6.83 -5.27 4.60
CA TYR A 533 7.63 -4.49 5.56
C TYR A 533 9.02 -4.20 4.98
N LEU A 534 9.69 -5.22 4.43
CA LEU A 534 10.99 -5.02 3.76
C LEU A 534 10.91 -4.01 2.61
N PHE A 535 9.85 -4.04 1.81
CA PHE A 535 9.60 -3.03 0.77
C PHE A 535 9.60 -1.61 1.34
N TYR A 536 8.92 -1.37 2.46
CA TYR A 536 8.90 -0.05 3.10
C TYR A 536 10.27 0.35 3.64
N VAL A 537 11.00 -0.56 4.28
CA VAL A 537 12.38 -0.30 4.77
C VAL A 537 13.33 0.05 3.63
N LEU A 538 13.30 -0.71 2.53
CA LEU A 538 14.16 -0.46 1.38
C LEU A 538 13.79 0.85 0.66
N ASN A 539 12.50 1.21 0.60
CA ASN A 539 12.09 2.53 0.11
C ASN A 539 12.59 3.66 1.01
N ASN A 540 12.62 3.47 2.33
CA ASN A 540 13.21 4.44 3.25
C ASN A 540 14.74 4.59 3.03
N LYS A 541 15.40 3.54 2.55
CA LYS A 541 16.82 3.53 2.17
C LYS A 541 17.06 3.74 0.68
N LEU A 542 16.10 4.32 -0.06
CA LEU A 542 16.19 4.40 -1.52
C LEU A 542 17.39 5.22 -1.99
N ASP A 543 17.74 6.32 -1.31
CA ASP A 543 18.92 7.13 -1.66
C ASP A 543 20.23 6.35 -1.49
N LEU A 544 20.31 5.53 -0.43
CA LEU A 544 21.45 4.63 -0.22
C LEU A 544 21.52 3.57 -1.33
N ILE A 545 20.38 2.95 -1.67
CA ILE A 545 20.31 1.98 -2.78
C ILE A 545 20.70 2.64 -4.10
N ALA A 546 20.24 3.86 -4.36
CA ALA A 546 20.59 4.66 -5.53
C ALA A 546 22.09 4.95 -5.60
N SER A 547 22.73 5.18 -4.45
CA SER A 547 24.19 5.34 -4.37
C SER A 547 24.97 4.09 -4.76
N TYR A 548 24.32 2.91 -4.80
CA TYR A 548 24.91 1.65 -5.26
C TYR A 548 24.55 1.31 -6.72
N TYR A 549 23.89 2.21 -7.45
CA TYR A 549 23.74 2.03 -8.89
C TYR A 549 25.05 2.43 -9.61
N ARG A 550 25.51 1.60 -10.54
CA ARG A 550 26.81 1.76 -11.23
C ARG A 550 26.64 1.63 -12.75
N GLY A 551 27.52 2.29 -13.51
CA GLY A 551 27.60 2.23 -14.97
C GLY A 551 27.76 3.61 -15.60
N ALA A 552 28.56 3.71 -16.67
CA ALA A 552 28.80 4.97 -17.40
C ALA A 552 27.60 5.39 -18.28
N GLY A 553 26.65 4.49 -18.53
CA GLY A 553 25.43 4.73 -19.30
C GLY A 553 24.18 4.39 -18.47
N ILE A 554 23.41 3.39 -18.91
CA ILE A 554 22.33 2.84 -18.09
C ILE A 554 22.94 2.27 -16.81
N GLN A 555 22.49 2.78 -15.67
CA GLN A 555 22.98 2.29 -14.38
C GLN A 555 22.23 1.03 -13.96
N HIS A 556 22.95 0.12 -13.32
CA HIS A 556 22.47 -1.17 -12.83
C HIS A 556 22.70 -1.25 -11.31
N PRO A 557 21.85 -1.97 -10.55
CA PRO A 557 22.06 -2.18 -9.12
C PRO A 557 23.35 -2.99 -8.88
N TYR A 558 24.29 -2.43 -8.13
CA TYR A 558 25.48 -3.15 -7.69
C TYR A 558 25.15 -3.98 -6.46
N MET A 559 24.83 -5.25 -6.71
CA MET A 559 24.29 -6.17 -5.71
C MET A 559 25.24 -6.53 -4.57
N PRO A 560 26.58 -6.55 -4.72
CA PRO A 560 27.47 -6.72 -3.58
C PRO A 560 27.18 -5.73 -2.44
N ASP A 561 27.13 -4.43 -2.73
CA ASP A 561 26.86 -3.41 -1.72
C ASP A 561 25.39 -3.45 -1.22
N ILE A 562 24.43 -3.66 -2.13
CA ILE A 562 23.00 -3.70 -1.78
C ILE A 562 22.69 -4.86 -0.82
N LEU A 563 23.33 -6.01 -1.02
CA LEU A 563 23.13 -7.19 -0.18
C LEU A 563 23.67 -6.99 1.24
N GLU A 564 24.67 -6.13 1.43
CA GLU A 564 25.23 -5.80 2.75
C GLU A 564 24.38 -4.78 3.53
N ILE A 565 23.32 -4.21 2.94
CA ILE A 565 22.45 -3.26 3.65
C ILE A 565 21.88 -3.93 4.91
N LEU A 566 22.07 -3.29 6.05
CA LEU A 566 21.53 -3.70 7.34
C LEU A 566 20.04 -3.35 7.45
N ILE A 567 19.24 -4.36 7.80
CA ILE A 567 17.78 -4.30 7.94
C ILE A 567 17.40 -4.58 9.40
N PRO A 568 16.62 -3.69 10.05
CA PRO A 568 16.05 -3.98 11.36
C PRO A 568 14.92 -5.01 11.23
N ILE A 569 14.97 -6.05 12.05
CA ILE A 569 14.02 -7.17 12.11
C ILE A 569 13.33 -7.17 13.47
N PRO A 570 12.29 -6.33 13.66
CA PRO A 570 11.42 -6.43 14.81
C PRO A 570 10.55 -7.71 14.74
N PRO A 571 9.85 -8.10 15.82
CA PRO A 571 8.89 -9.20 15.79
C PRO A 571 7.89 -9.09 14.63
N LEU A 572 7.49 -10.22 14.05
CA LEU A 572 6.62 -10.24 12.86
C LEU A 572 5.27 -9.53 13.10
N SER A 573 4.73 -9.60 14.32
CA SER A 573 3.52 -8.85 14.72
C SER A 573 3.69 -7.35 14.53
N LEU A 574 4.82 -6.79 14.98
CA LEU A 574 5.15 -5.38 14.82
C LEU A 574 5.38 -5.00 13.35
N GLN A 575 6.06 -5.87 12.57
CA GLN A 575 6.19 -5.66 11.12
C GLN A 575 4.82 -5.55 10.43
N ASN A 576 3.87 -6.43 10.78
CA ASN A 576 2.52 -6.43 10.21
C ASN A 576 1.74 -5.17 10.60
N GLN A 577 1.87 -4.70 11.85
CA GLN A 577 1.25 -3.45 12.29
C GLN A 577 1.79 -2.23 11.52
N ILE A 578 3.10 -2.13 11.38
CA ILE A 578 3.74 -1.07 10.59
C ILE A 578 3.23 -1.10 9.14
N VAL A 579 3.13 -2.29 8.53
CA VAL A 579 2.60 -2.43 7.16
C VAL A 579 1.15 -1.99 7.05
N ALA A 580 0.29 -2.39 7.99
CA ALA A 580 -1.13 -2.01 7.99
C ALA A 580 -1.31 -0.48 8.03
N ILE A 581 -0.52 0.21 8.87
CA ILE A 581 -0.54 1.66 8.99
C ILE A 581 -0.06 2.32 7.69
N LEU A 582 1.09 1.91 7.18
CA LEU A 582 1.68 2.47 5.96
C LEU A 582 0.80 2.22 4.73
N ASP A 583 0.12 1.08 4.65
CA ASP A 583 -0.85 0.76 3.61
C ASP A 583 -2.09 1.66 3.69
N ASN A 584 -2.61 1.89 4.90
CA ASN A 584 -3.77 2.74 5.10
C ASN A 584 -3.48 4.19 4.66
N PHE A 585 -2.33 4.74 5.07
CA PHE A 585 -1.87 6.05 4.61
C PHE A 585 -1.70 6.10 3.08
N SER A 586 -1.00 5.12 2.50
CA SER A 586 -0.77 5.07 1.06
C SER A 586 -2.07 4.96 0.25
N ASN A 587 -3.06 4.21 0.75
CA ASN A 587 -4.37 4.09 0.11
C ASN A 587 -5.12 5.41 0.14
N TYR A 588 -5.12 6.11 1.27
CA TYR A 588 -5.81 7.40 1.39
C TYR A 588 -5.23 8.47 0.45
N THR A 589 -3.91 8.48 0.24
CA THR A 589 -3.23 9.49 -0.59
C THR A 589 -3.22 9.18 -2.08
N ASN A 590 -3.17 7.91 -2.49
CA ASN A 590 -2.83 7.54 -3.87
C ASN A 590 -3.91 6.71 -4.61
N ASN A 591 -4.97 6.28 -3.93
CA ASN A 591 -5.97 5.43 -4.57
C ASN A 591 -6.84 6.27 -5.55
N LEU A 592 -7.02 5.80 -6.78
CA LEU A 592 -7.82 6.50 -7.79
C LEU A 592 -9.33 6.25 -7.64
N THR A 593 -9.71 5.19 -6.92
CA THR A 593 -11.11 4.78 -6.71
C THR A 593 -11.62 5.05 -5.29
N GLN A 594 -10.73 5.37 -4.36
CA GLN A 594 -11.02 5.76 -2.97
C GLN A 594 -10.03 6.85 -2.50
N GLY A 595 -10.29 7.56 -1.41
CA GLY A 595 -9.39 8.62 -0.94
C GLY A 595 -9.44 9.91 -1.79
N LEU A 596 -8.41 10.76 -1.66
CA LEU A 596 -8.43 12.13 -2.22
C LEU A 596 -8.68 12.20 -3.74
N PRO A 597 -8.06 11.34 -4.59
CA PRO A 597 -8.32 11.38 -6.03
C PRO A 597 -9.76 11.02 -6.46
N ALA A 598 -10.42 10.11 -5.73
CA ALA A 598 -11.80 9.72 -6.02
C ALA A 598 -12.81 10.82 -5.64
N GLU A 599 -12.56 11.51 -4.53
CA GLU A 599 -13.35 12.68 -4.13
C GLU A 599 -13.29 13.78 -5.20
N ILE A 600 -12.11 14.03 -5.78
CA ILE A 600 -11.92 14.99 -6.89
C ILE A 600 -12.80 14.62 -8.09
N ASN A 601 -12.80 13.36 -8.50
CA ASN A 601 -13.60 12.91 -9.65
C ASN A 601 -15.10 13.07 -9.39
N LEU A 602 -15.56 12.71 -8.19
CA LEU A 602 -16.97 12.85 -7.79
C LEU A 602 -17.43 14.31 -7.81
N ARG A 603 -16.61 15.23 -7.28
CA ARG A 603 -16.94 16.68 -7.27
C ARG A 603 -16.99 17.27 -8.68
N GLN A 604 -16.10 16.83 -9.59
CA GLN A 604 -16.14 17.25 -11.00
C GLN A 604 -17.41 16.78 -11.71
N LYS A 605 -17.79 15.51 -11.53
CA LYS A 605 -19.05 14.97 -12.07
C LYS A 605 -20.28 15.67 -11.51
N GLN A 606 -20.26 16.02 -10.22
CA GLN A 606 -21.33 16.79 -9.59
C GLN A 606 -21.46 18.19 -10.19
N TYR A 607 -20.34 18.89 -10.39
CA TYR A 607 -20.34 20.19 -11.06
C TYR A 607 -20.94 20.10 -12.47
N GLU A 608 -20.51 19.12 -13.28
CA GLU A 608 -21.04 18.91 -14.62
C GLU A 608 -22.55 18.63 -14.61
N TYR A 609 -23.02 17.78 -13.69
CA TYR A 609 -24.44 17.48 -13.52
C TYR A 609 -25.28 18.73 -13.22
N TYR A 610 -24.87 19.55 -12.24
CA TYR A 610 -25.62 20.75 -11.87
C TYR A 610 -25.53 21.86 -12.91
N ARG A 611 -24.37 22.04 -13.55
CA ARG A 611 -24.22 22.95 -14.70
C ARG A 611 -25.20 22.58 -15.81
N ASN A 612 -25.25 21.30 -16.19
CA ASN A 612 -26.17 20.82 -17.22
C ASN A 612 -27.64 21.02 -16.82
N LYS A 613 -27.98 20.79 -15.54
CA LYS A 613 -29.35 21.00 -15.04
C LYS A 613 -29.77 22.49 -15.07
N LEU A 614 -28.90 23.39 -14.65
CA LEU A 614 -29.18 24.84 -14.60
C LEU A 614 -29.23 25.50 -15.98
N LEU A 615 -28.53 24.92 -16.96
CA LEU A 615 -28.49 25.43 -18.34
C LEU A 615 -29.45 24.69 -19.29
N ASN A 616 -30.19 23.70 -18.78
CA ASN A 616 -31.19 22.97 -19.55
C ASN A 616 -32.59 23.53 -19.26
N PHE A 617 -33.10 24.30 -20.21
CA PHE A 617 -34.46 24.81 -20.22
C PHE A 617 -35.25 23.95 -21.20
N ASN A 618 -36.09 23.04 -20.70
CA ASN A 618 -36.92 22.19 -21.57
C ASN A 618 -37.80 23.10 -22.46
N LYS A 619 -37.91 22.74 -23.74
CA LYS A 619 -38.77 23.43 -24.73
C LYS A 619 -40.26 23.28 -24.43
#